data_AF-A0A7T8QW46-F1
#
_entry.id   AF-A0A7T8QW46-F1
#
_cell.length_a   1.000
_cell.length_b   1.000
_cell.length_c   1.000
_cell.angle_alpha   90.00
_cell.angle_beta   90.00
_cell.angle_gamma   90.00
#
_symmetry.space_group_name_H-M   'P 1'
#
loop_
_entity.id
_entity.type
_entity.pdbx_description
1 polymer ?
#
loop_
_entity_poly.entity_id
_entity_poly.type
_entity_poly.pdbx_seq_one_letter_code
_entity_poly.pdbx_strand_id
1 'polypeptide(L)'
;MDLTSLQEFLQKHGQEHLLHHWDSLSEEQRSAMLKSLGEIDWARINTSFERSVSSSGQGGKLDDRMSPLSPEQCASVKDTPKETQEEYQKIGYEAMKEGQLAILLVAGGSGTRLGVSYPKGMYSVGLESDKSLFQLQAERLLKLEMLSEGEIP
;
A
#
# COMPACT_ATOMS: atom_id res chain seq x y z
N MET A 1 8.60 -19.49 -21.77
CA MET A 1 9.64 -20.38 -21.21
C MET A 1 9.04 -21.78 -21.24
N ASP A 2 9.75 -22.77 -21.79
CA ASP A 2 9.30 -24.18 -21.74
C ASP A 2 9.66 -24.81 -20.38
N LEU A 3 9.12 -26.01 -20.10
CA LEU A 3 9.30 -26.67 -18.81
C LEU A 3 10.77 -26.95 -18.49
N THR A 4 11.53 -27.43 -19.47
CA THR A 4 12.94 -27.77 -19.30
C THR A 4 13.78 -26.53 -18.96
N SER A 5 13.59 -25.42 -19.69
CA SER A 5 14.30 -24.17 -19.41
C SER A 5 13.92 -23.60 -18.04
N LEU A 6 12.65 -23.73 -17.63
CA LEU A 6 12.20 -23.29 -16.31
C LEU A 6 12.80 -24.15 -15.19
N GLN A 7 12.89 -25.46 -15.38
CA GLN A 7 13.49 -26.36 -14.38
C GLN A 7 14.97 -26.03 -14.15
N GLU A 8 15.75 -25.86 -15.22
CA GLU A 8 17.16 -25.44 -15.10
C GLU A 8 17.30 -24.06 -14.45
N PHE A 9 16.41 -23.13 -14.80
CA PHE A 9 16.40 -21.80 -14.23
C PHE A 9 16.09 -21.81 -12.73
N LEU A 10 15.04 -22.52 -12.29
CA LEU A 10 14.68 -22.66 -10.88
C LEU A 10 15.78 -23.39 -10.10
N GLN A 11 16.39 -24.41 -10.69
CA GLN A 11 17.51 -25.12 -10.06
C GLN A 11 18.72 -24.20 -9.79
N LYS A 12 19.06 -23.31 -10.73
CA LYS A 12 20.11 -22.29 -10.52
C LYS A 12 19.81 -21.35 -9.35
N HIS A 13 18.53 -21.18 -9.02
CA HIS A 13 18.06 -20.36 -7.92
C HIS A 13 17.70 -21.16 -6.65
N GLY A 14 17.87 -22.49 -6.65
CA GLY A 14 17.49 -23.36 -5.53
C GLY A 14 15.98 -23.40 -5.25
N GLN A 15 15.16 -23.18 -6.28
CA GLN A 15 13.70 -23.07 -6.19
C GLN A 15 12.99 -24.23 -6.92
N GLU A 16 13.66 -25.37 -7.13
CA GLU A 16 13.07 -26.54 -7.82
C GLU A 16 11.83 -27.11 -7.13
N HIS A 17 11.68 -26.88 -5.83
CA HIS A 17 10.54 -27.34 -5.03
C HIS A 17 9.19 -26.81 -5.54
N LEU A 18 9.19 -25.71 -6.29
CA LEU A 18 7.97 -25.18 -6.90
C LEU A 18 7.38 -26.16 -7.93
N LEU A 19 8.19 -27.04 -8.52
CA LEU A 19 7.74 -28.02 -9.52
C LEU A 19 7.32 -29.38 -8.91
N HIS A 20 7.38 -29.57 -7.58
CA HIS A 20 7.11 -30.87 -6.94
C HIS A 20 5.74 -31.51 -7.29
N HIS A 21 4.72 -30.70 -7.55
CA HIS A 21 3.36 -31.17 -7.86
C HIS A 21 2.97 -30.99 -9.33
N TRP A 22 3.94 -30.70 -10.21
CA TRP A 22 3.71 -30.40 -11.62
C TRP A 22 2.87 -31.47 -12.34
N ASP A 23 3.14 -32.74 -12.07
CA ASP A 23 2.45 -33.87 -12.72
C ASP A 23 0.97 -33.97 -12.33
N SER A 24 0.57 -33.44 -11.18
CA SER A 24 -0.82 -33.42 -10.71
C SER A 24 -1.67 -32.28 -11.30
N LEU A 25 -1.04 -31.32 -11.98
CA LEU A 25 -1.71 -30.15 -12.55
C LEU A 25 -2.35 -30.46 -13.91
N SER A 26 -3.52 -29.88 -14.14
CA SER A 26 -4.14 -29.78 -15.47
C SER A 26 -3.30 -28.91 -16.42
N GLU A 27 -3.57 -29.00 -17.73
CA GLU A 27 -2.87 -28.21 -18.74
C GLU A 27 -3.06 -26.70 -18.53
N GLU A 28 -4.26 -26.27 -18.14
CA GLU A 28 -4.58 -24.88 -17.83
C GLU A 28 -3.79 -24.39 -16.61
N GLN A 29 -3.72 -25.20 -15.55
CA GLN A 29 -2.96 -24.87 -14.34
C GLN A 29 -1.46 -24.79 -14.61
N ARG A 30 -0.91 -25.70 -15.43
CA ARG A 30 0.49 -25.67 -15.87
C ARG A 30 0.79 -24.40 -16.64
N SER A 31 -0.07 -24.04 -17.60
CA SER A 31 0.09 -22.80 -18.38
C SER A 31 0.04 -21.55 -17.50
N ALA A 32 -0.89 -21.48 -16.55
CA ALA A 32 -0.99 -20.36 -15.61
C ALA A 32 0.26 -20.25 -14.73
N MET A 33 0.74 -21.37 -14.21
CA MET A 33 1.93 -21.42 -13.36
C MET A 33 3.19 -21.00 -14.13
N LEU A 34 3.40 -21.47 -15.38
CA LEU A 34 4.52 -21.04 -16.22
C LEU A 34 4.51 -19.52 -16.44
N LYS A 35 3.33 -18.96 -16.70
CA LYS A 35 3.18 -17.51 -16.88
C LYS A 35 3.56 -16.76 -15.61
N SER A 36 3.00 -17.15 -14.47
CA SER A 36 3.29 -16.50 -13.18
C SER A 36 4.77 -16.59 -12.80
N LEU A 37 5.41 -17.75 -12.98
CA LEU A 37 6.84 -17.91 -12.67
C LEU A 37 7.74 -17.12 -13.64
N GLY A 38 7.31 -16.95 -14.89
CA GLY A 38 8.02 -16.15 -15.89
C GLY A 38 7.92 -14.63 -15.68
N GLU A 39 6.87 -14.15 -15.01
CA GLU A 39 6.68 -12.72 -14.68
C GLU A 39 7.49 -12.28 -13.44
N ILE A 40 8.03 -13.23 -12.67
CA ILE A 40 8.80 -12.95 -11.46
C ILE A 40 10.22 -12.47 -11.82
N ASP A 41 10.62 -11.36 -11.21
CA ASP A 41 12.03 -10.92 -11.16
C ASP A 41 12.78 -11.65 -10.04
N TRP A 42 13.33 -12.81 -10.38
CA TRP A 42 14.02 -13.71 -9.45
C TRP A 42 15.29 -13.11 -8.86
N ALA A 43 16.03 -12.32 -9.65
CA ALA A 43 17.24 -11.65 -9.17
C ALA A 43 16.89 -10.66 -8.05
N ARG A 44 15.81 -9.90 -8.23
CA ARG A 44 15.29 -8.97 -7.22
C ARG A 44 14.78 -9.70 -5.98
N ILE A 45 13.98 -10.76 -6.14
CA ILE A 45 13.44 -11.52 -5.00
C ILE A 45 14.57 -12.09 -4.14
N ASN A 46 15.55 -12.76 -4.75
CA ASN A 46 16.66 -13.37 -4.01
C ASN A 46 17.48 -12.30 -3.27
N THR A 47 17.81 -11.20 -3.96
CA THR A 47 18.53 -10.07 -3.34
C THR A 47 17.76 -9.48 -2.17
N SER A 48 16.45 -9.28 -2.31
CA SER A 48 15.60 -8.75 -1.24
C SER A 48 15.53 -9.72 -0.06
N PHE A 49 15.36 -11.02 -0.31
CA PHE A 49 15.32 -12.04 0.72
C PHE A 49 16.63 -12.13 1.50
N GLU A 50 17.77 -12.21 0.80
CA GLU A 50 19.09 -12.27 1.42
C GLU A 50 19.35 -11.05 2.31
N ARG A 51 19.01 -9.84 1.84
CA ARG A 51 19.12 -8.61 2.64
C ARG A 51 18.24 -8.66 3.89
N SER A 52 16.99 -9.10 3.76
CA SER A 52 16.07 -9.19 4.90
C SER A 52 16.54 -10.21 5.94
N VAL A 53 17.00 -11.38 5.52
CA VAL A 53 17.47 -12.43 6.44
C VAL A 53 18.80 -12.03 7.11
N SER A 54 19.74 -11.45 6.36
CA SER A 54 21.04 -11.04 6.91
C SER A 54 20.97 -9.85 7.87
N SER A 55 19.99 -8.95 7.68
CA SER A 55 19.76 -7.80 8.58
C SER A 55 18.95 -8.16 9.82
N SER A 56 18.31 -9.33 9.86
CA SER A 56 17.55 -9.82 10.99
C SER A 56 18.48 -10.12 12.18
N GLY A 57 18.58 -9.19 13.12
CA GLY A 57 19.41 -9.32 14.33
C GLY A 57 20.62 -8.39 14.40
N GLN A 58 20.89 -7.58 13.36
CA GLN A 58 21.98 -6.58 13.38
C GLN A 58 21.54 -5.18 13.80
N GLY A 59 20.30 -5.01 14.26
CA GLY A 59 19.83 -3.76 14.83
C GLY A 59 20.48 -3.52 16.19
N GLY A 60 21.58 -2.75 16.24
CA GLY A 60 21.98 -2.05 17.46
C GLY A 60 20.78 -1.25 17.99
N LYS A 61 20.76 -0.93 19.30
CA LYS A 61 19.67 -0.18 19.94
C LYS A 61 19.45 1.16 19.23
N LEU A 62 18.58 1.18 18.23
CA LEU A 62 18.30 2.35 17.41
C LEU A 62 17.72 3.47 18.28
N ASP A 63 17.05 3.07 19.35
CA ASP A 63 16.51 3.90 20.42
C ASP A 63 17.52 4.90 20.98
N ASP A 64 18.78 4.51 21.15
CA ASP A 64 19.83 5.38 21.71
C ASP A 64 20.20 6.53 20.75
N ARG A 65 19.81 6.44 19.48
CA ARG A 65 20.06 7.44 18.42
C ARG A 65 18.80 8.23 18.04
N MET A 66 17.65 7.93 18.65
CA MET A 66 16.41 8.64 18.37
C MET A 66 16.29 9.87 19.28
N SER A 67 15.94 11.00 18.69
CA SER A 67 15.55 12.22 19.39
C SER A 67 14.26 12.78 18.79
N PRO A 68 13.50 13.60 19.53
CA PRO A 68 12.38 14.31 18.95
C PRO A 68 12.79 15.16 17.75
N LEU A 69 11.83 15.41 16.84
CA LEU A 69 11.98 16.42 15.81
C LEU A 69 12.09 17.81 16.45
N SER A 70 12.72 18.75 15.75
CA SER A 70 12.84 20.11 16.30
C SER A 70 11.47 20.79 16.36
N PRO A 71 11.23 21.71 17.33
CA PRO A 71 9.94 22.37 17.47
C PRO A 71 9.49 23.13 16.21
N GLU A 72 10.43 23.65 15.42
CA GLU A 72 10.16 24.39 14.19
C GLU A 72 9.61 23.50 13.06
N GLN A 73 9.80 22.18 13.17
CA GLN A 73 9.27 21.18 12.25
C GLN A 73 7.93 20.61 12.72
N CYS A 74 7.44 21.02 13.89
CA CYS A 74 6.25 20.47 14.53
C CYS A 74 5.16 21.55 14.65
N ALA A 75 3.94 21.19 14.27
CA ALA A 75 2.75 21.99 14.55
C ALA A 75 1.66 21.11 15.15
N SER A 76 0.81 21.71 15.98
CA SER A 76 -0.29 21.04 16.66
C SER A 76 -1.58 21.82 16.42
N VAL A 77 -2.62 21.18 15.90
CA VAL A 77 -3.93 21.82 15.69
C VAL A 77 -4.48 22.38 17.00
N LYS A 78 -4.21 21.72 18.13
CA LYS A 78 -4.70 22.15 19.45
C LYS A 78 -4.02 23.45 19.93
N ASP A 79 -2.73 23.60 19.63
CA ASP A 79 -1.89 24.68 20.16
C ASP A 79 -1.69 25.83 19.15
N THR A 80 -2.15 25.64 17.90
CA THR A 80 -2.07 26.63 16.82
C THR A 80 -3.23 27.63 16.94
N PRO A 81 -3.00 28.96 16.93
CA PRO A 81 -4.06 29.96 16.95
C PRO A 81 -5.07 29.79 15.81
N LYS A 82 -6.32 30.18 16.05
CA LYS A 82 -7.42 29.96 15.10
C LYS A 82 -7.16 30.68 13.77
N GLU A 83 -6.60 31.89 13.84
CA GLU A 83 -6.28 32.72 12.68
C GLU A 83 -5.28 32.00 11.75
N THR A 84 -4.26 31.35 12.31
CA THR A 84 -3.28 30.57 11.55
C THR A 84 -3.91 29.30 10.96
N GLN A 85 -4.84 28.65 11.66
CA GLN A 85 -5.56 27.51 11.11
C GLN A 85 -6.43 27.92 9.90
N GLU A 86 -7.12 29.06 10.00
CA GLU A 86 -7.92 29.63 8.91
C GLU A 86 -7.05 30.01 7.71
N GLU A 87 -5.85 30.55 7.94
CA GLU A 87 -4.86 30.82 6.90
C GLU A 87 -4.42 29.53 6.17
N TYR A 88 -4.08 28.47 6.92
CA TYR A 88 -3.70 27.18 6.31
C TYR A 88 -4.85 26.56 5.52
N GLN A 89 -6.09 26.66 6.02
CA GLN A 89 -7.27 26.19 5.31
C GLN A 89 -7.44 26.95 3.99
N LYS A 90 -7.27 28.28 4.00
CA LYS A 90 -7.35 29.11 2.80
C LYS A 90 -6.29 28.69 1.76
N ILE A 91 -5.04 28.52 2.18
CA ILE A 91 -3.95 28.06 1.29
C ILE A 91 -4.29 26.70 0.67
N GLY A 92 -4.81 25.76 1.47
CA GLY A 92 -5.23 24.45 0.96
C GLY A 92 -6.36 24.53 -0.06
N TYR A 93 -7.33 25.43 0.15
CA TYR A 93 -8.43 25.65 -0.80
C TYR A 93 -7.94 26.30 -2.10
N GLU A 94 -7.02 27.25 -2.03
CA GLU A 94 -6.41 27.88 -3.20
C GLU A 94 -5.65 26.84 -4.03
N ALA A 95 -4.80 26.01 -3.41
CA ALA A 95 -4.08 24.94 -4.10
C ALA A 95 -5.03 23.95 -4.80
N MET A 96 -6.18 23.67 -4.18
CA MET A 96 -7.21 22.82 -4.76
C MET A 96 -7.91 23.48 -5.96
N LYS A 97 -8.27 24.77 -5.88
CA LYS A 97 -8.79 25.54 -7.01
C LYS A 97 -7.81 25.57 -8.18
N GLU A 98 -6.52 25.60 -7.89
CA GLU A 98 -5.44 25.60 -8.87
C GLU A 98 -5.11 24.20 -9.43
N GLY A 99 -5.81 23.15 -8.99
CA GLY A 99 -5.57 21.77 -9.44
C GLY A 99 -4.22 21.19 -8.98
N GLN A 100 -3.66 21.69 -7.89
CA GLN A 100 -2.35 21.28 -7.35
C GLN A 100 -2.45 20.16 -6.30
N LEU A 101 -3.66 19.64 -6.06
CA LEU A 101 -3.92 18.62 -5.05
C LEU A 101 -4.31 17.29 -5.70
N ALA A 102 -3.70 16.21 -5.25
CA ALA A 102 -4.08 14.84 -5.61
C ALA A 102 -4.12 13.96 -4.36
N ILE A 103 -4.90 12.88 -4.42
CA ILE A 103 -5.08 11.97 -3.28
C ILE A 103 -4.62 10.57 -3.65
N LEU A 104 -3.64 10.08 -2.89
CA LEU A 104 -3.16 8.70 -3.01
C LEU A 104 -3.76 7.83 -1.91
N LEU A 105 -4.73 6.99 -2.29
CA LEU A 105 -5.35 6.03 -1.37
C LEU A 105 -4.61 4.70 -1.37
N VAL A 106 -3.95 4.36 -0.25
CA VAL A 106 -3.29 3.06 -0.06
C VAL A 106 -4.31 2.02 0.44
N ALA A 107 -4.95 1.31 -0.50
CA ALA A 107 -6.04 0.36 -0.22
C ALA A 107 -5.69 -1.12 -0.49
N GLY A 108 -4.40 -1.48 -0.57
CA GLY A 108 -3.97 -2.85 -0.91
C GLY A 108 -4.18 -3.92 0.18
N GLY A 109 -4.62 -3.55 1.38
CA GLY A 109 -4.86 -4.50 2.46
C GLY A 109 -6.13 -5.33 2.26
N SER A 110 -6.02 -6.65 2.43
CA SER A 110 -7.19 -7.53 2.47
C SER A 110 -7.97 -7.38 3.78
N GLY A 111 -9.29 -7.57 3.73
CA GLY A 111 -10.17 -7.52 4.90
C GLY A 111 -10.13 -8.75 5.79
N THR A 112 -9.14 -9.63 5.64
CA THR A 112 -9.11 -10.96 6.29
C THR A 112 -9.14 -10.89 7.81
N ARG A 113 -8.44 -9.91 8.42
CA ARG A 113 -8.50 -9.68 9.87
C ARG A 113 -9.86 -9.16 10.37
N LEU A 114 -10.66 -8.60 9.47
CA LEU A 114 -12.05 -8.20 9.73
C LEU A 114 -13.05 -9.34 9.45
N GLY A 115 -12.58 -10.53 9.07
CA GLY A 115 -13.43 -11.68 8.76
C GLY A 115 -14.14 -11.61 7.42
N VAL A 116 -13.69 -10.74 6.50
CA VAL A 116 -14.29 -10.56 5.18
C VAL A 116 -13.29 -10.87 4.07
N SER A 117 -13.80 -11.33 2.93
CA SER A 117 -12.99 -11.66 1.75
C SER A 117 -12.78 -10.49 0.80
N TYR A 118 -13.51 -9.39 0.98
CA TYR A 118 -13.44 -8.19 0.14
C TYR A 118 -12.43 -7.15 0.69
N PRO A 119 -12.03 -6.15 -0.13
CA PRO A 119 -11.13 -5.08 0.30
C PRO A 119 -11.64 -4.33 1.53
N LYS A 120 -10.73 -3.94 2.44
CA LYS A 120 -11.09 -3.26 3.69
C LYS A 120 -11.94 -1.99 3.47
N GLY A 121 -11.73 -1.26 2.38
CA GLY A 121 -12.48 -0.04 2.09
C GLY A 121 -13.98 -0.28 1.83
N MET A 122 -14.38 -1.50 1.45
CA MET A 122 -15.79 -1.86 1.28
C MET A 122 -16.48 -2.22 2.61
N TYR A 123 -15.75 -2.24 3.73
CA TYR A 123 -16.31 -2.60 5.02
C TYR A 123 -17.28 -1.53 5.54
N SER A 124 -18.48 -1.94 5.95
CA SER A 124 -19.43 -1.10 6.69
C SER A 124 -19.18 -1.28 8.18
N VAL A 125 -19.05 -0.17 8.90
CA VAL A 125 -18.78 -0.17 10.35
C VAL A 125 -20.05 -0.15 11.20
N GLY A 126 -21.22 -0.34 10.59
CA GLY A 126 -22.51 -0.37 11.29
C GLY A 126 -23.09 1.01 11.62
N LEU A 127 -22.81 2.03 10.79
CA LEU A 127 -23.52 3.30 10.87
C LEU A 127 -24.96 3.12 10.37
N GLU A 128 -25.89 3.98 10.80
CA GLU A 128 -27.29 3.95 10.34
C GLU A 128 -27.43 4.08 8.81
N SER A 129 -26.47 4.75 8.16
CA SER A 129 -26.43 4.91 6.71
C SER A 129 -25.88 3.69 5.95
N ASP A 130 -25.31 2.72 6.66
CA ASP A 130 -24.65 1.51 6.13
C ASP A 130 -23.54 1.76 5.09
N LYS A 131 -22.99 2.97 5.07
CA LYS A 131 -21.96 3.36 4.11
C LYS A 131 -20.64 2.65 4.38
N SER A 132 -19.99 2.21 3.29
CA SER A 132 -18.63 1.69 3.33
C SER A 132 -17.60 2.79 3.65
N LEU A 133 -16.40 2.40 4.11
CA LEU A 133 -15.30 3.33 4.31
C LEU A 133 -14.94 4.13 3.04
N PHE A 134 -14.99 3.49 1.86
CA PHE A 134 -14.76 4.18 0.59
C PHE A 134 -15.80 5.26 0.32
N GLN A 135 -17.08 4.96 0.54
CA GLN A 135 -18.14 5.95 0.35
C GLN A 135 -17.98 7.12 1.32
N LEU A 136 -17.69 6.86 2.60
CA LEU A 136 -17.46 7.91 3.59
C LEU A 136 -16.27 8.80 3.23
N GLN A 137 -15.20 8.23 2.67
CA GLN A 137 -14.05 8.99 2.19
C GLN A 137 -14.41 9.82 0.96
N ALA A 138 -15.07 9.22 -0.04
CA ALA A 138 -15.50 9.91 -1.26
C ALA A 138 -16.43 11.10 -0.96
N GLU A 139 -17.41 10.93 -0.06
CA GLU A 139 -18.32 12.02 0.32
C GLU A 139 -17.61 13.17 1.04
N ARG A 140 -16.53 12.90 1.78
CA ARG A 140 -15.70 13.96 2.36
C ARG A 140 -14.96 14.75 1.28
N LEU A 141 -14.51 14.09 0.21
CA LEU A 141 -13.86 14.74 -0.92
C LEU A 141 -14.85 15.63 -1.68
N LEU A 142 -16.04 15.10 -2.00
CA LEU A 142 -17.13 15.89 -2.59
C LEU A 142 -17.48 17.10 -1.72
N LYS A 143 -17.53 16.92 -0.40
CA LYS A 143 -17.78 18.04 0.51
C LYS A 143 -16.65 19.06 0.50
N LEU A 144 -15.41 18.60 0.39
CA LEU A 144 -14.25 19.48 0.28
C LEU A 144 -14.29 20.29 -1.01
N GLU A 145 -14.63 19.68 -2.14
CA GLU A 145 -14.79 20.36 -3.44
C GLU A 145 -15.87 21.43 -3.39
N MET A 146 -17.01 21.12 -2.77
CA MET A 146 -18.08 22.11 -2.57
C MET A 146 -17.66 23.28 -1.68
N LEU A 147 -16.81 23.06 -0.68
CA LEU A 147 -16.36 24.11 0.24
C LEU A 147 -15.21 24.94 -0.35
N SER A 148 -14.36 24.33 -1.15
CA SER A 148 -13.23 24.98 -1.79
C SER A 148 -13.59 25.57 -3.14
N GLU A 149 -14.73 25.24 -3.76
CA GLU A 149 -15.07 25.58 -5.16
C GLU A 149 -13.98 25.12 -6.16
N GLY A 150 -13.23 24.08 -5.82
CA GLY A 150 -12.21 23.46 -6.66
C GLY A 150 -12.48 21.97 -6.84
N GLU A 151 -11.82 21.34 -7.82
CA GLU A 151 -11.98 19.92 -8.14
C GLU A 151 -10.73 19.13 -7.73
N ILE A 152 -10.91 17.90 -7.26
CA ILE A 152 -9.83 16.94 -7.08
C ILE A 152 -9.79 16.04 -8.32
N PRO A 153 -8.71 16.09 -9.13
CA PRO A 153 -8.59 15.26 -10.32
C PRO A 153 -8.48 13.76 -10.04
#